data_AF-R7MHW1-F1
#
_entry.id   AF-R7MHW1-F1
#
_cell.length_a   1.000
_cell.length_b   1.000
_cell.length_c   1.000
_cell.angle_alpha   90.00
_cell.angle_beta   90.00
_cell.angle_gamma   90.00
#
_symmetry.space_group_name_H-M   'P 1'
#
loop_
_entity.id
_entity.type
_entity.pdbx_description
1 polymer ?
#
loop_
_entity_poly.entity_id
_entity_poly.type
_entity_poly.pdbx_seq_one_letter_code
_entity_poly.pdbx_strand_id
1 'polypeptide(L)'
;MKDVIAAVSDNNANIVNANIKTKNHVGIIEMGLELDNIDTLKKVITCVQNLPDVFSVKRIQTSSSMIKKSSASKTSRGFRQKRRPKKTEG
;
A
#
# COMPACT_ATOMS: atom_id res chain seq x y z
N MET A 1 14.35 0.86 10.04
CA MET A 1 13.45 -0.08 9.32
C MET A 1 13.41 -1.44 10.01
N LYS A 2 14.56 -2.08 10.29
CA LYS A 2 14.63 -3.39 10.93
C LYS A 2 13.79 -3.46 12.22
N ASP A 3 13.85 -2.42 13.05
CA ASP A 3 13.14 -2.39 14.34
C ASP A 3 11.63 -2.33 14.19
N VAL A 4 11.13 -1.68 13.13
CA VAL A 4 9.69 -1.64 12.81
C VAL A 4 9.20 -3.02 12.39
N ILE A 5 9.97 -3.76 11.59
CA ILE A 5 9.61 -5.11 11.15
C ILE A 5 9.63 -6.07 12.35
N ALA A 6 10.67 -5.98 13.20
CA ALA A 6 10.77 -6.77 14.41
C ALA A 6 9.56 -6.54 15.33
N ALA A 7 9.21 -5.28 15.60
CA ALA A 7 8.05 -4.94 16.42
C ALA A 7 6.73 -5.49 15.87
N VAL A 8 6.55 -5.54 14.54
CA VAL A 8 5.35 -6.15 13.94
C VAL A 8 5.38 -7.68 14.06
N SER A 9 6.53 -8.30 13.78
CA SER A 9 6.71 -9.75 13.85
C SER A 9 6.53 -10.31 15.26
N ASP A 10 7.05 -9.61 16.27
CA ASP A 10 6.94 -10.00 17.69
C ASP A 10 5.50 -9.97 18.20
N ASN A 11 4.61 -9.24 17.50
CA ASN A 11 3.19 -9.17 17.80
C ASN A 11 2.34 -10.20 17.02
N ASN A 12 2.99 -11.22 16.44
CA ASN A 12 2.34 -12.31 15.73
C ASN A 12 1.45 -11.82 14.56
N ALA A 13 1.85 -10.70 13.95
CA ALA A 13 1.15 -10.09 12.83
C ALA A 13 1.87 -10.40 11.52
N ASN A 14 1.12 -10.84 10.51
CA ASN A 14 1.69 -11.13 9.21
C ASN A 14 1.71 -9.85 8.33
N ILE A 15 2.82 -9.62 7.63
CA ILE A 15 2.99 -8.47 6.73
C ILE A 15 2.64 -8.92 5.31
N VAL A 16 1.55 -8.39 4.78
CA VAL A 16 1.05 -8.72 3.43
C VAL A 16 1.68 -7.82 2.37
N ASN A 17 1.87 -6.55 2.70
CA ASN A 17 2.62 -5.63 1.87
C ASN A 17 3.34 -4.58 2.71
N ALA A 18 4.41 -4.04 2.17
CA ALA A 18 5.13 -2.92 2.74
C ALA A 18 5.64 -2.03 1.62
N ASN A 19 5.47 -0.72 1.77
CA ASN A 19 5.95 0.28 0.84
C ASN A 19 6.66 1.37 1.62
N ILE A 20 7.79 1.83 1.08
CA ILE A 20 8.64 2.82 1.74
C ILE A 20 8.85 3.97 0.79
N LYS A 21 8.56 5.17 1.27
CA LYS A 21 8.81 6.43 0.58
C LYS A 21 9.61 7.32 1.50
N THR A 22 10.64 7.96 0.99
CA THR A 22 11.39 8.96 1.76
C THR A 22 11.04 10.34 1.25
N LYS A 23 10.67 11.25 2.16
CA LYS A 23 10.39 12.65 1.84
C LYS A 23 10.98 13.54 2.92
N ASN A 24 11.73 14.58 2.51
CA ASN A 24 12.33 15.56 3.43
C ASN A 24 13.10 14.90 4.59
N HIS A 25 13.92 13.88 4.28
CA HIS A 25 14.71 13.10 5.25
C HIS A 25 13.89 12.27 6.26
N VAL A 26 12.57 12.17 6.09
CA VAL A 26 11.70 11.30 6.88
C VAL A 26 11.25 10.10 6.04
N GLY A 27 11.39 8.90 6.59
CA GLY A 27 10.87 7.67 6.00
C GLY A 27 9.38 7.50 6.33
N ILE A 28 8.56 7.37 5.30
CA ILE A 28 7.14 7.02 5.41
C ILE A 28 7.01 5.55 5.05
N ILE A 29 6.53 4.75 5.99
CA ILE A 29 6.34 3.31 5.84
C ILE A 29 4.85 3.03 5.83
N GLU A 30 4.34 2.49 4.72
CA GLU A 30 2.97 2.01 4.57
C GLU A 30 2.99 0.48 4.67
N MET A 31 2.29 -0.10 5.64
CA MET A 31 2.25 -1.56 5.85
C MET A 31 0.81 -2.07 5.84
N GLY A 32 0.57 -3.12 5.07
CA GLY A 32 -0.63 -3.93 5.11
C GLY A 32 -0.39 -5.12 6.02
N LEU A 33 -1.18 -5.21 7.08
CA LEU A 33 -1.08 -6.27 8.07
C LEU A 33 -2.32 -7.16 8.00
N GLU A 34 -2.10 -8.45 8.14
CA GLU A 34 -3.15 -9.44 8.37
C GLU A 34 -3.18 -9.75 9.87
N LEU A 35 -4.38 -9.60 10.45
CA LEU A 35 -4.60 -9.62 11.90
C LEU A 35 -5.97 -10.24 12.19
N ASP A 36 -6.01 -11.09 13.21
CA ASP A 36 -7.23 -11.83 13.60
C ASP A 36 -8.14 -11.03 14.53
N ASN A 37 -7.60 -10.02 15.22
CA ASN A 37 -8.35 -9.21 16.19
C ASN A 37 -7.83 -7.76 16.28
N ILE A 38 -8.73 -6.84 16.64
CA ILE A 38 -8.46 -5.43 16.85
C ILE A 38 -7.49 -5.17 18.01
N ASP A 39 -7.45 -6.04 19.01
CA ASP A 39 -6.54 -5.89 20.14
C ASP A 39 -5.08 -6.08 19.73
N THR A 40 -4.80 -7.02 18.82
CA THR A 40 -3.48 -7.20 18.23
C THR A 40 -3.07 -5.97 17.42
N LEU A 41 -4.00 -5.37 16.67
CA LEU A 41 -3.72 -4.11 15.95
C LEU A 41 -3.30 -2.99 16.92
N LYS A 42 -4.03 -2.82 18.03
CA LYS A 42 -3.71 -1.80 19.04
C LYS A 42 -2.33 -2.03 19.65
N LYS A 43 -1.97 -3.29 19.94
CA LYS A 43 -0.63 -3.66 20.44
C LYS A 43 0.45 -3.30 19.44
N VAL A 44 0.30 -3.71 18.18
CA VAL A 44 1.24 -3.37 17.10
C VAL A 44 1.43 -1.86 16.98
N ILE A 45 0.35 -1.08 16.92
CA ILE A 45 0.42 0.39 16.84
C ILE A 45 1.21 0.96 18.02
N THR A 46 0.93 0.49 19.23
CA THR A 46 1.61 0.95 20.45
C THR A 46 3.09 0.59 20.43
N CYS A 47 3.44 -0.65 20.07
CA CYS A 47 4.82 -1.10 19.97
C CYS A 47 5.62 -0.28 18.95
N VAL A 48 5.06 -0.04 17.76
CA VAL A 48 5.73 0.76 16.72
C VAL A 48 5.84 2.23 17.14
N GLN A 49 4.82 2.80 17.77
CA GLN A 49 4.85 4.19 18.22
C GLN A 49 5.84 4.45 19.37
N ASN A 50 6.16 3.42 20.16
CA ASN A 50 7.14 3.51 21.23
C ASN A 50 8.60 3.43 20.75
N LEU A 51 8.85 3.17 19.46
CA LEU A 51 10.20 3.19 18.91
C LEU A 51 10.73 4.63 18.84
N PRO A 52 12.00 4.88 19.25
CA PRO A 52 12.54 6.24 19.38
C PRO A 52 12.60 7.01 18.05
N ASP A 53 12.77 6.29 16.93
CA ASP A 53 12.88 6.88 15.59
C ASP A 53 11.52 7.05 14.89
N VAL A 54 10.42 6.68 15.53
CA VAL A 54 9.07 6.76 14.96
C VAL A 54 8.38 8.03 15.43
N PHE A 55 8.14 8.94 14.49
CA PHE A 55 7.45 10.19 14.79
C PHE A 55 5.95 10.02 15.02
N SER A 56 5.28 9.19 14.21
CA SER A 56 3.83 8.96 14.32
C SER A 56 3.40 7.67 13.62
N VAL A 57 2.31 7.09 14.09
CA VAL A 57 1.67 5.91 13.50
C VAL A 57 0.19 6.23 13.25
N LYS A 58 -0.32 5.86 12.09
CA LYS A 58 -1.73 6.04 11.73
C LYS A 58 -2.28 4.77 11.09
N ARG A 59 -3.43 4.31 11.58
CA ARG A 59 -4.23 3.29 10.91
C ARG A 59 -4.87 3.87 9.65
N ILE A 60 -4.66 3.24 8.50
CA ILE A 60 -5.39 3.52 7.27
C ILE A 60 -6.42 2.41 7.08
N GLN A 61 -7.70 2.75 7.19
CA GLN A 61 -8.78 1.81 6.91
C GLN A 61 -9.04 1.79 5.40
N THR A 62 -8.53 0.78 4.71
CA THR A 62 -8.90 0.54 3.33
C THR A 62 -10.24 -0.20 3.31
N SER A 63 -11.33 0.51 2.97
CA SER A 63 -12.58 -0.17 2.62
C SER A 63 -12.31 -1.07 1.40
N SER A 64 -12.89 -2.27 1.38
CA SER A 64 -12.63 -3.30 0.34
C SER A 64 -12.86 -2.82 -1.10
N SER A 65 -13.54 -1.68 -1.29
CA SER A 65 -13.77 -1.05 -2.59
C SER A 65 -12.52 -0.34 -3.17
N MET A 66 -11.56 0.09 -2.35
CA MET A 66 -10.36 0.80 -2.82
C MET A 66 -9.18 -0.10 -3.23
N ILE A 67 -9.15 -1.37 -2.80
CA ILE A 67 -8.03 -2.28 -3.08
C ILE A 67 -8.00 -2.72 -4.56
N LYS A 68 -9.10 -2.58 -5.32
CA LYS A 68 -9.16 -2.97 -6.74
C LYS A 68 -8.45 -2.04 -7.72
N LYS A 69 -7.83 -0.92 -7.29
CA LYS A 69 -7.21 0.04 -8.21
C LYS A 69 -5.67 0.07 -8.21
N SER A 70 -4.98 -0.64 -7.34
CA SER A 70 -3.50 -0.60 -7.27
C SER A 70 -2.76 -1.73 -7.98
N SER A 71 -3.45 -2.74 -8.53
CA SER A 71 -2.80 -3.88 -9.21
C SER A 71 -2.91 -3.90 -10.75
N ALA A 72 -3.37 -2.83 -11.39
CA ALA A 72 -3.42 -2.75 -12.86
C ALA A 72 -2.40 -1.73 -13.39
N SER A 73 -1.13 -2.10 -13.45
CA SER A 73 -0.20 -1.50 -14.41
C SER A 73 -0.71 -1.87 -15.82
N LYS A 74 -1.60 -1.05 -16.39
CA LYS A 74 -1.96 -1.17 -17.80
C LYS A 74 -0.73 -0.81 -18.62
N THR A 75 -0.01 -1.85 -19.04
CA THR A 75 0.91 -1.82 -20.18
C THR A 75 0.25 -1.08 -21.34
N SER A 76 0.79 0.08 -21.69
CA SER A 76 0.51 0.78 -22.94
C SER A 76 1.14 -0.01 -24.09
N ARG A 77 0.47 -1.07 -24.56
CA ARG A 77 0.77 -1.69 -25.86
C ARG A 77 -0.35 -1.33 -26.83
N GLY A 78 0.08 -0.73 -27.94
CA GLY A 78 -0.76 0.01 -28.85
C GLY A 78 -1.79 -0.83 -29.59
N PHE A 79 -2.85 -0.15 -29.99
CA PHE A 79 -3.64 -0.54 -31.14
C PHE A 79 -3.62 0.63 -32.14
N ARG A 80 -2.64 0.55 -33.02
CA ARG A 80 -2.57 1.27 -34.29
C ARG A 80 -3.44 0.49 -35.29
N GLN A 81 -4.68 0.90 -35.52
CA GLN A 81 -5.49 0.42 -36.65
C GLN A 81 -6.77 1.27 -36.77
N LYS A 82 -7.22 1.81 -37.90
CA LYS A 82 -6.74 1.90 -39.29
C LYS A 82 -7.56 3.05 -39.90
N ARG A 83 -6.93 3.96 -40.65
CA ARG A 83 -7.63 4.91 -41.54
C ARG A 83 -8.22 4.16 -42.73
N ARG A 84 -9.45 4.52 -43.18
CA ARG A 84 -9.93 4.69 -44.58
C ARG A 84 -11.46 4.47 -44.69
N PRO A 85 -12.14 4.93 -45.76
CA PRO A 85 -12.29 6.32 -46.21
C PRO A 85 -13.79 6.68 -46.43
N LYS A 86 -14.13 7.98 -46.52
CA LYS A 86 -15.43 8.42 -47.07
C LYS A 86 -15.50 8.02 -48.55
N LYS A 87 -16.61 7.44 -48.99
CA LYS A 87 -17.02 7.38 -50.40
C LYS A 87 -18.51 7.72 -50.52
N THR A 88 -18.81 8.26 -51.69
CA THR A 88 -19.88 9.18 -52.06
C THR A 88 -21.04 8.47 -52.77
N GLU A 89 -22.22 9.11 -52.73
CA GLU A 89 -23.35 9.08 -53.68
C GLU A 89 -24.25 7.83 -53.89
N GLY A 90 -25.53 8.17 -54.09
CA GLY A 90 -26.70 7.35 -54.39
C GLY A 90 -27.94 8.23 -54.25
#